data_AF-A0A1G7K5X4-F1
#
_entry.id   AF-A0A1G7K5X4-F1
#
_cell.length_a   1.000
_cell.length_b   1.000
_cell.length_c   1.000
_cell.angle_alpha   90.00
_cell.angle_beta   90.00
_cell.angle_gamma   90.00
#
_symmetry.space_group_name_H-M   'P 1'
#
loop_
_entity.id
_entity.type
_entity.pdbx_description
1 polymer ?
#
loop_
_entity_poly.entity_id
_entity_poly.type
_entity_poly.pdbx_seq_one_letter_code
_entity_poly.pdbx_strand_id
1 'polypeptide(L)'
;MSPKPVDNFFYNIPEKEFYPIFKYSHGAFTTVGSLVKYFGENDIPGVFFILTNFNKNREQIDYLIVYIRFLWEINYEYNFIIDEEFNIELNEIEENFYDEEKDGFIDDNDEPKVIKRKERFAINKEGYFNMID
;
A
#
# COMPACT_ATOMS: atom_id res chain seq x y z
N MET A 1 15.42 -17.41 16.41
CA MET A 1 15.88 -16.13 15.83
C MET A 1 14.63 -15.31 15.59
N SER A 2 14.51 -14.15 16.23
CA SER A 2 13.43 -13.20 15.91
C SER A 2 13.61 -12.77 14.44
N PRO A 3 12.55 -12.73 13.62
CA PRO A 3 12.68 -12.21 12.28
C PRO A 3 13.22 -10.78 12.35
N LYS A 4 14.22 -10.47 11.51
CA LYS A 4 14.67 -9.08 11.35
C LYS A 4 13.45 -8.25 10.94
N PRO A 5 13.21 -7.07 11.53
CA PRO A 5 12.17 -6.19 11.03
C PRO A 5 12.49 -5.95 9.55
N VAL A 6 11.53 -6.29 8.69
CA VAL A 6 11.60 -5.93 7.27
C VAL A 6 11.71 -4.42 7.27
N ASP A 7 12.88 -3.91 6.84
CA ASP A 7 13.12 -2.48 6.70
C ASP A 7 12.19 -2.00 5.60
N ASN A 8 11.05 -1.51 6.03
CA ASN A 8 9.92 -1.38 5.15
C ASN A 8 10.09 0.01 4.53
N PHE A 9 10.78 0.07 3.39
CA PHE A 9 11.25 1.27 2.69
C PHE A 9 10.22 2.41 2.70
N PHE A 10 8.93 2.08 2.52
CA PHE A 10 7.82 3.04 2.53
C PHE A 10 7.60 3.74 3.88
N TYR A 11 8.13 3.22 4.99
CA TYR A 11 8.09 3.83 6.32
C TYR A 11 9.03 5.02 6.40
N ASN A 12 10.21 4.93 5.76
CA ASN A 12 11.34 5.83 6.01
C ASN A 12 11.56 6.91 4.94
N ILE A 13 10.65 7.05 3.97
CA ILE A 13 10.78 8.11 2.95
C ILE A 13 10.69 9.49 3.63
N PRO A 14 11.74 10.32 3.58
CA PRO A 14 11.84 11.53 4.39
C PRO A 14 10.93 12.67 3.90
N GLU A 15 10.63 12.71 2.60
CA GLU A 15 9.80 13.73 1.99
C GLU A 15 8.45 13.13 1.59
N LYS A 16 7.43 13.38 2.43
CA LYS A 16 6.06 12.92 2.22
C LYS A 16 5.09 14.07 2.44
N GLU A 17 4.12 14.19 1.54
CA GLU A 17 2.99 15.09 1.68
C GLU A 17 1.70 14.29 1.80
N PHE A 18 1.00 14.46 2.93
CA PHE A 18 -0.24 13.76 3.22
C PHE A 18 -1.44 14.61 2.81
N TYR A 19 -2.34 14.01 2.03
CA TYR A 19 -3.61 14.58 1.61
C TYR A 19 -4.73 13.69 2.16
N PRO A 20 -5.29 14.00 3.34
CA PRO A 20 -6.39 13.23 3.92
C PRO A 20 -7.62 13.29 3.03
N ILE A 21 -8.18 12.13 2.70
CA ILE A 21 -9.35 11.99 1.82
C ILE A 21 -10.60 11.68 2.64
N PHE A 22 -10.48 10.81 3.64
CA PHE A 22 -11.61 10.46 4.49
C PHE A 22 -11.19 10.13 5.92
N LYS A 23 -12.19 10.13 6.80
CA LYS A 23 -12.06 9.75 8.20
C LYS A 23 -13.18 8.79 8.58
N TYR A 24 -12.81 7.72 9.27
CA TYR A 24 -13.74 6.79 9.91
C TYR A 24 -13.42 6.70 11.40
N SER A 25 -14.44 6.73 12.24
CA SER A 25 -14.27 6.69 13.69
C SER A 25 -15.00 5.50 14.28
N HIS A 26 -14.24 4.64 14.95
CA HIS A 26 -14.74 3.53 15.76
C HIS A 26 -14.47 3.85 17.24
N GLY A 27 -15.27 3.36 18.18
CA GLY A 27 -15.22 3.80 19.58
C GLY A 27 -13.84 3.73 20.27
N ALA A 28 -12.92 2.91 19.75
CA ALA A 28 -11.54 2.76 20.22
C ALA A 28 -10.48 3.53 19.41
N PHE A 29 -10.70 3.81 18.12
CA PHE A 29 -9.70 4.36 17.21
C PHE A 29 -10.32 5.21 16.09
N THR A 30 -9.50 6.00 15.42
CA THR A 30 -9.89 6.74 14.22
C THR A 30 -8.99 6.34 13.06
N THR A 31 -9.58 5.91 11.96
CA THR A 31 -8.88 5.67 10.70
C THR A 31 -8.90 6.94 9.85
N VAL A 32 -7.76 7.32 9.31
CA VAL A 32 -7.64 8.37 8.30
C VAL A 32 -7.09 7.75 7.03
N GLY A 33 -7.86 7.80 5.95
CA GLY A 33 -7.39 7.43 4.62
C GLY A 33 -6.75 8.63 3.94
N SER A 34 -5.49 8.51 3.52
CA SER A 34 -4.72 9.60 2.93
C SER A 34 -4.06 9.18 1.63
N LEU A 35 -4.15 10.05 0.62
CA LEU A 35 -3.23 9.98 -0.52
C LEU A 35 -1.93 10.64 -0.11
N VAL A 36 -0.82 9.95 -0.34
CA VAL A 36 0.50 10.44 0.04
C VAL A 36 1.35 10.53 -1.20
N LYS A 37 1.84 11.73 -1.47
CA LYS A 37 2.89 11.95 -2.47
C LYS A 37 4.24 11.86 -1.77
N TYR A 38 5.21 11.26 -2.42
CA TYR A 38 6.55 11.12 -1.89
C TYR A 38 7.59 11.15 -3.00
N PHE A 39 8.84 11.39 -2.63
CA PHE A 39 9.99 11.23 -3.51
C PHE A 39 10.85 10.07 -2.99
N GLY A 40 11.00 9.03 -3.80
CA GLY A 40 11.80 7.86 -3.47
C GLY A 40 13.30 8.10 -3.65
N GLU A 41 14.08 7.02 -3.56
CA GLU A 41 15.49 7.07 -3.96
C GLU A 41 15.62 7.50 -5.43
N ASN A 42 16.61 8.34 -5.73
CA ASN A 42 16.83 8.97 -7.04
C ASN A 42 15.74 9.98 -7.50
N ASP A 43 15.08 10.65 -6.55
CA ASP A 43 14.06 11.69 -6.82
C ASP A 43 12.86 11.21 -7.65
N ILE A 44 12.61 9.90 -7.66
CA ILE A 44 11.49 9.32 -8.40
C ILE A 44 10.19 9.68 -7.65
N PRO A 45 9.26 10.42 -8.30
CA PRO A 45 7.99 10.74 -7.67
C PRO A 45 7.14 9.49 -7.55
N GLY A 46 6.63 9.24 -6.35
CA GLY A 46 5.73 8.15 -6.06
C GLY A 46 4.44 8.63 -5.42
N VAL A 47 3.44 7.75 -5.44
CA VAL A 47 2.18 7.98 -4.76
C VAL A 47 1.72 6.68 -4.11
N PHE A 48 1.21 6.76 -2.89
CA PHE A 48 0.52 5.65 -2.25
C PHE A 48 -0.76 6.13 -1.57
N PHE A 49 -1.72 5.22 -1.42
CA PHE A 49 -2.89 5.43 -0.58
C PHE A 49 -2.72 4.61 0.70
N ILE A 50 -2.84 5.27 1.85
CA ILE A 50 -2.61 4.67 3.17
C ILE A 50 -3.83 4.86 4.06
N LEU A 51 -4.16 3.82 4.83
CA LEU A 51 -5.11 3.87 5.92
C LEU A 51 -4.31 3.89 7.22
N THR A 52 -4.44 4.94 8.04
CA THR A 52 -3.71 5.05 9.30
C THR A 52 -4.68 5.10 10.47
N ASN A 53 -4.50 4.22 11.45
CA ASN A 53 -5.31 4.19 12.68
C ASN A 53 -4.62 4.96 13.80
N PHE A 54 -5.39 5.79 14.48
CA PHE A 54 -4.95 6.58 15.63
C PHE A 54 -5.79 6.26 16.85
N ASN A 55 -5.15 6.18 18.03
CA ASN A 55 -5.85 6.04 19.30
C ASN A 55 -6.46 7.38 19.75
N LYS A 56 -7.14 7.38 20.90
CA LYS A 56 -7.76 8.60 21.47
C LYS A 56 -6.75 9.67 21.87
N ASN A 57 -5.50 9.31 22.11
CA ASN A 57 -4.40 10.21 22.39
C ASN A 57 -3.74 10.77 21.12
N ARG A 58 -4.25 10.41 19.94
CA ARG A 58 -3.73 10.79 18.61
C ARG A 58 -2.39 10.13 18.28
N GLU A 59 -2.04 9.06 18.97
CA GLU A 59 -0.86 8.26 18.65
C GLU A 59 -1.25 7.25 17.57
N GLN A 60 -0.38 7.08 16.57
CA GLN A 60 -0.58 6.08 15.52
C GLN A 60 -0.50 4.67 16.15
N ILE A 61 -1.53 3.87 15.89
CA ILE A 61 -1.62 2.47 16.32
C ILE A 61 -1.00 1.58 15.25
N ASP A 62 -1.47 1.73 14.02
CA ASP A 62 -1.16 0.86 12.90
C ASP A 62 -1.51 1.53 11.57
N TYR A 63 -1.10 0.93 10.46
CA TYR A 63 -1.51 1.36 9.13
C TYR A 63 -1.51 0.24 8.10
N LEU A 64 -2.18 0.51 6.98
CA LEU A 64 -2.19 -0.34 5.80
C LEU A 64 -1.96 0.51 4.55
N ILE A 65 -0.94 0.18 3.75
CA ILE A 65 -0.78 0.73 2.40
C ILE A 65 -1.64 -0.12 1.47
N VAL A 66 -2.61 0.50 0.81
CA VAL A 66 -3.60 -0.21 -0.04
C VAL A 66 -3.37 0.02 -1.54
N TYR A 67 -2.48 0.95 -1.88
CA TYR A 67 -2.02 1.24 -3.23
C TYR A 67 -0.62 1.83 -3.14
N ILE A 68 0.29 1.41 -4.02
CA ILE A 68 1.60 2.05 -4.16
C ILE A 68 2.09 2.03 -5.61
N ARG A 69 2.65 3.15 -6.07
CA ARG A 69 3.33 3.21 -7.36
C ARG A 69 4.73 3.77 -7.18
N PHE A 70 5.73 2.92 -7.43
CA PHE A 70 7.13 3.22 -7.16
C PHE A 70 8.08 2.96 -8.34
N LEU A 71 7.78 1.98 -9.21
CA LEU A 71 8.69 1.56 -10.28
C LEU A 71 8.14 1.92 -11.66
N TRP A 72 9.06 2.18 -12.59
CA TRP A 72 8.73 2.53 -13.98
C TRP A 72 8.74 1.29 -14.88
N GLU A 73 9.44 0.22 -14.47
CA GLU A 73 9.50 -1.06 -15.17
C GLU A 73 8.25 -1.94 -14.95
N ILE A 74 7.58 -1.72 -13.82
CA ILE A 74 6.45 -2.53 -13.37
C ILE A 74 5.20 -1.66 -13.36
N ASN A 75 4.19 -2.06 -14.12
CA ASN A 75 2.87 -1.47 -14.00
C ASN A 75 2.12 -2.16 -12.87
N TYR A 76 1.49 -1.38 -12.01
CA TYR A 76 0.63 -1.89 -10.97
C TYR A 76 -0.78 -1.33 -11.13
N GLU A 77 -1.76 -2.23 -11.23
CA GLU A 77 -3.17 -1.91 -11.08
C GLU A 77 -3.65 -2.36 -9.71
N TYR A 78 -4.07 -1.41 -8.88
CA TYR A 78 -4.68 -1.70 -7.59
C TYR A 78 -6.14 -1.29 -7.61
N ASN A 79 -7.03 -2.25 -7.35
CA ASN A 79 -8.43 -2.02 -7.08
C ASN A 79 -8.70 -2.38 -5.62
N PHE A 80 -9.24 -1.44 -4.85
CA PHE A 80 -9.61 -1.72 -3.47
C PHE A 80 -11.05 -1.30 -3.17
N ILE A 81 -11.67 -2.04 -2.27
CA ILE A 81 -13.01 -1.78 -1.75
C ILE A 81 -12.91 -1.76 -0.23
N ILE A 82 -13.55 -0.78 0.40
CA ILE A 82 -13.77 -0.73 1.85
C ILE A 82 -15.29 -0.80 2.04
N ASP A 83 -15.77 -1.83 2.74
CA ASP A 83 -17.21 -2.02 2.98
C ASP A 83 -17.72 -1.24 4.19
N GLU A 84 -19.01 -1.40 4.50
CA GLU A 84 -19.68 -0.69 5.61
C GLU A 84 -19.18 -1.14 6.98
N GLU A 85 -18.74 -2.39 7.10
CA GLU A 85 -18.09 -2.97 8.28
C GLU A 85 -16.59 -2.62 8.36
N PHE A 86 -16.07 -1.89 7.38
CA PHE A 86 -14.67 -1.49 7.26
C PHE A 86 -13.71 -2.67 7.01
N ASN A 87 -14.19 -3.75 6.41
CA ASN A 87 -13.32 -4.74 5.79
C ASN A 87 -12.78 -4.18 4.47
N ILE A 88 -11.52 -4.50 4.20
CA ILE A 88 -10.79 -4.00 3.05
C ILE A 88 -10.46 -5.18 2.16
N GLU A 89 -10.88 -5.13 0.90
CA GLU A 89 -10.46 -6.08 -0.12
C GLU A 89 -9.54 -5.36 -1.10
N LEU A 90 -8.33 -5.89 -1.28
CA LEU A 90 -7.33 -5.41 -2.23
C LEU A 90 -7.18 -6.43 -3.35
N ASN A 91 -7.29 -5.96 -4.59
CA ASN A 91 -6.95 -6.72 -5.77
C ASN A 91 -5.80 -6.00 -6.47
N GLU A 92 -4.65 -6.65 -6.52
CA GLU A 92 -3.42 -6.15 -7.14
C GLU A 92 -3.15 -6.95 -8.41
N ILE A 93 -2.85 -6.25 -9.49
CA ILE A 93 -2.29 -6.79 -10.71
C ILE A 93 -0.93 -6.13 -10.92
N GLU A 94 0.11 -6.95 -10.94
CA GLU A 94 1.47 -6.54 -11.23
C GLU A 94 1.81 -7.05 -12.64
N GLU A 95 2.13 -6.13 -13.55
CA GLU A 95 2.57 -6.43 -14.91
C GLU A 95 4.03 -6.00 -15.05
N ASN A 96 4.93 -6.97 -15.12
CA ASN A 96 6.35 -6.70 -15.29
C ASN A 96 6.73 -6.73 -16.78
N PHE A 97 7.19 -5.58 -17.28
CA PHE A 97 7.63 -5.40 -18.67
C PHE A 97 9.16 -5.57 -18.83
N TYR A 98 9.89 -5.79 -17.74
CA TYR A 98 11.34 -5.99 -17.76
C TYR A 98 11.69 -7.48 -17.82
N ASP A 99 12.49 -7.84 -18.81
CA ASP A 99 13.09 -9.16 -18.99
C ASP A 99 14.49 -9.16 -18.35
N GLU A 100 14.59 -9.71 -17.14
CA GLU A 100 15.85 -9.81 -16.39
C GLU A 100 16.90 -10.67 -17.11
N GLU A 101 16.50 -11.63 -17.95
CA GLU A 101 17.45 -12.49 -18.68
C GLU A 101 18.11 -11.72 -19.83
N LYS A 102 17.40 -10.76 -20.41
CA LYS A 102 17.87 -9.92 -21.52
C LYS A 102 18.39 -8.55 -21.08
N ASP A 103 18.23 -8.19 -19.81
CA ASP A 103 18.57 -6.87 -19.26
C ASP A 103 17.90 -5.72 -20.07
N GLY A 104 16.60 -5.86 -20.32
CA GLY A 104 15.85 -4.93 -21.15
C GLY A 104 14.34 -5.13 -21.08
N PHE A 105 13.58 -4.29 -21.81
CA PHE A 105 12.14 -4.44 -21.92
C PHE A 105 11.75 -5.59 -22.85
N ILE A 106 10.58 -6.18 -22.60
CA ILE A 106 9.93 -7.11 -23.54
C ILE A 106 9.68 -6.44 -24.90
N ASP A 107 9.69 -7.23 -25.98
CA ASP A 107 9.43 -6.74 -27.33
C ASP A 107 7.95 -6.31 -27.51
N ASP A 108 7.65 -5.46 -28.50
CA ASP A 108 6.31 -4.88 -28.73
C ASP A 108 5.14 -5.89 -28.82
N ASN A 109 5.43 -7.17 -29.10
CA ASN A 109 4.42 -8.23 -29.27
C ASN A 109 4.44 -9.28 -28.15
N ASP A 110 5.32 -9.12 -27.17
CA ASP A 110 5.41 -10.03 -26.03
C ASP A 110 4.42 -9.59 -24.93
N GLU A 111 3.85 -10.57 -24.22
CA GLU A 111 2.98 -10.30 -23.08
C GLU A 111 3.84 -10.14 -21.81
N PRO A 112 3.55 -9.14 -20.94
CA PRO A 112 4.25 -8.99 -19.68
C PRO A 112 3.94 -10.17 -18.75
N LYS A 113 4.85 -10.44 -17.82
CA LYS A 113 4.57 -11.39 -16.75
C LYS A 113 3.55 -10.77 -15.79
N VAL A 114 2.38 -11.40 -15.69
CA VAL A 114 1.28 -10.92 -14.83
C VAL A 114 1.21 -11.72 -13.54
N ILE A 115 1.24 -11.04 -12.40
CA ILE A 115 0.95 -11.58 -11.07
C ILE A 115 -0.33 -10.95 -10.56
N LYS A 116 -1.28 -11.77 -10.10
CA LYS A 116 -2.53 -11.30 -9.49
C LYS A 116 -2.54 -11.68 -8.02
N ARG A 117 -2.75 -10.70 -7.14
CA ARG A 117 -2.91 -10.92 -5.70
C ARG A 117 -4.28 -10.42 -5.26
N LYS A 118 -4.91 -11.16 -4.36
CA LYS A 118 -6.13 -10.76 -3.68
C LYS A 118 -5.88 -10.89 -2.20
N GLU A 119 -5.94 -9.77 -1.50
CA GLU A 119 -5.72 -9.69 -0.07
C GLU A 119 -6.97 -9.11 0.59
N ARG A 120 -7.24 -9.56 1.81
CA ARG A 120 -8.36 -9.06 2.60
C ARG A 120 -7.88 -8.71 3.98
N PHE A 121 -8.38 -7.60 4.50
CA PHE A 121 -8.03 -7.12 5.82
C PHE A 121 -9.27 -6.74 6.61
N ALA A 122 -9.25 -7.03 7.91
CA ALA A 122 -10.18 -6.50 8.88
C ALA A 122 -9.43 -5.77 9.99
N ILE A 123 -10.08 -4.78 10.60
CA ILE A 123 -9.53 -4.08 11.75
C ILE A 123 -10.06 -4.73 13.03
N ASN A 124 -9.15 -5.12 13.93
CA ASN A 124 -9.58 -5.64 15.24
C ASN A 124 -10.05 -4.52 16.17
N LYS A 125 -10.58 -4.88 17.34
CA LYS A 125 -11.13 -3.92 18.31
C LYS A 125 -10.09 -2.93 18.85
N GLU A 126 -8.80 -3.29 18.81
CA GLU A 126 -7.69 -2.45 19.21
C GLU A 126 -7.21 -1.50 18.10
N GLY A 127 -7.67 -1.66 16.85
CA GLY A 127 -7.28 -0.80 15.73
C GLY A 127 -6.09 -1.31 14.91
N TYR A 128 -5.77 -2.61 14.97
CA TYR A 128 -4.76 -3.23 14.10
C TYR A 128 -5.39 -3.86 12.87
N PHE A 129 -4.74 -3.69 11.72
CA PHE A 129 -5.11 -4.35 10.48
C PHE A 129 -4.62 -5.80 10.52
N ASN A 130 -5.52 -6.75 10.27
CA ASN A 130 -5.18 -8.17 10.21
C ASN A 130 -5.62 -8.71 8.85
N MET A 131 -4.73 -9.46 8.21
CA MET A 131 -5.08 -10.22 7.01
C MET A 131 -6.10 -11.31 7.39
N ILE A 132 -7.11 -11.50 6.54
CA ILE A 132 -8.16 -12.50 6.67
C ILE A 132 -8.29 -13.29 5.37
N ASP A 133 -8.81 -14.52 5.47
CA ASP A 133 -9.03 -15.42 4.32
C ASP A 133 -10.33 -15.10 3.54
#